data_AF-A0A958LU67-F1
#
_entry.id   AF-A0A958LU67-F1
#
_cell.length_a   1.000
_cell.length_b   1.000
_cell.length_c   1.000
_cell.angle_alpha   90.00
_cell.angle_beta   90.00
_cell.angle_gamma   90.00
#
_symmetry.space_group_name_H-M   'P 1'
#
loop_
_entity.id
_entity.type
_entity.pdbx_description
1 polymer ?
#
loop_
_entity_poly.entity_id
_entity_poly.type
_entity_poly.pdbx_seq_one_letter_code
_entity_poly.pdbx_strand_id
1 'polypeptide(L)'
;MGSVIWQFKVQKFTKKLVDAAAQHAESVLNPEFSMESTTYQTSIPISSDVLKEKYLENKLSMRDIAREFSCSKTLVRKLLLKYQIPLKEPSKYHKDHSRLFGKRKVNGKAVDNKKELRVIETIKKMHKEGLGARAIARTLETMKIPTKKQGKGWHHHMVITILKREGLYVSICKPGRKE
;
A
#
# COMPACT_ATOMS: atom_id res chain seq x y z
N MET A 1 -33.70 86.59 39.37
CA MET A 1 -32.76 85.70 40.07
C MET A 1 -32.45 84.53 39.15
N GLY A 2 -31.18 84.28 38.83
CA GLY A 2 -30.77 83.17 37.99
C GLY A 2 -29.28 83.27 37.65
N SER A 3 -28.42 82.88 38.60
CA SER A 3 -26.97 82.95 38.48
C SER A 3 -26.46 81.74 37.67
N VAL A 4 -25.85 81.99 36.51
CA VAL A 4 -25.27 80.94 35.66
C VAL A 4 -23.83 80.71 36.09
N ILE A 5 -23.57 79.57 36.73
CA ILE A 5 -22.24 79.13 37.18
C ILE A 5 -21.57 78.40 36.01
N TRP A 6 -20.48 78.96 35.48
CA TRP A 6 -19.65 78.31 34.48
C TRP A 6 -18.65 77.37 35.16
N GLN A 7 -18.80 76.07 34.95
CA GLN A 7 -17.78 75.08 35.31
C GLN A 7 -16.76 74.93 34.17
N PHE A 8 -15.56 75.47 34.35
CA PHE A 8 -14.42 75.20 33.47
C PHE A 8 -13.77 73.86 33.87
N LYS A 9 -13.84 72.86 32.97
CA LYS A 9 -13.21 71.55 33.15
C LYS A 9 -11.83 71.57 32.51
N VAL A 10 -10.77 71.57 33.33
CA VAL A 10 -9.38 71.47 32.85
C VAL A 10 -9.12 70.02 32.43
N GLN A 11 -9.01 69.77 31.11
CA GLN A 11 -8.56 68.48 30.59
C GLN A 11 -7.05 68.34 30.78
N LYS A 12 -6.62 67.39 31.62
CA LYS A 12 -5.23 66.95 31.70
C LYS A 12 -4.90 66.10 30.46
N PHE A 13 -4.14 66.67 29.53
CA PHE A 13 -3.60 65.94 28.39
C PHE A 13 -2.30 65.25 28.80
N THR A 14 -2.38 63.98 29.22
CA THR A 14 -1.20 63.14 29.42
C THR A 14 -0.69 62.70 28.04
N LYS A 15 0.37 63.35 27.55
CA LYS A 15 1.11 62.85 26.39
C LYS A 15 1.73 61.51 26.77
N LYS A 16 1.16 60.40 26.29
CA LYS A 16 1.86 59.11 26.26
C LYS A 16 2.97 59.27 25.22
N LEU A 17 4.22 59.33 25.70
CA LEU A 17 5.39 59.06 24.87
C LEU A 17 5.30 57.59 24.47
N VAL A 18 4.87 57.35 23.24
CA VAL A 18 5.01 56.05 22.60
C VAL A 18 6.35 56.10 21.89
N ASP A 19 7.30 55.30 22.35
CA ASP A 19 8.62 55.19 21.74
C ASP A 19 8.45 54.70 20.30
N ALA A 20 8.85 55.53 19.33
CA ALA A 20 8.78 55.21 17.91
C ALA A 20 9.51 53.89 17.55
N ALA A 21 10.46 53.46 18.39
CA ALA A 21 11.16 52.18 18.25
C ALA A 21 10.25 50.96 18.52
N ALA A 22 9.26 51.08 19.40
CA ALA A 22 8.36 49.97 19.74
C ALA A 22 7.37 49.68 18.59
N GLN A 23 6.86 50.72 17.94
CA GLN A 23 5.95 50.57 16.79
C GLN A 23 6.64 49.95 15.57
N HIS A 24 7.94 50.19 15.40
CA HIS A 24 8.70 49.64 14.28
C HIS A 24 9.06 48.16 14.46
N ALA A 25 9.16 47.68 15.71
CA ALA A 25 9.42 46.27 16.00
C ALA A 25 8.18 45.40 15.71
N GLU A 26 6.98 45.88 16.03
CA GLU A 26 5.73 45.14 15.78
C GLU A 26 5.44 44.97 14.28
N SER A 27 5.76 45.97 13.44
CA SER A 27 5.57 45.88 11.98
C SER A 27 6.58 44.95 11.29
N VAL A 28 7.76 44.73 11.89
CA VAL A 28 8.78 43.80 11.37
C VAL A 28 8.42 42.35 11.69
N LEU A 29 7.77 42.11 12.83
CA LEU A 29 7.41 40.75 13.26
C LEU A 29 6.12 40.24 12.61
N ASN A 30 5.24 41.12 12.12
CA ASN A 30 3.97 40.75 11.50
C ASN A 30 3.81 41.42 10.11
N PRO A 31 4.51 40.94 9.07
CA PRO A 31 4.23 41.40 7.71
C PRO A 31 2.79 41.02 7.36
N GLU A 32 2.01 41.98 6.82
CA GLU A 32 0.71 41.71 6.21
C GLU A 32 0.92 40.87 4.94
N PHE A 33 1.06 39.56 5.09
CA PHE A 33 1.22 38.63 3.99
C PHE A 33 -0.16 38.14 3.54
N SER A 34 -0.64 38.64 2.40
CA SER A 34 -1.78 38.07 1.70
C SER A 34 -1.30 36.87 0.87
N MET A 35 -1.68 35.66 1.29
CA MET A 35 -1.46 34.45 0.50
C MET A 35 -2.70 34.16 -0.34
N GLU A 36 -2.65 34.49 -1.62
CA GLU A 36 -3.65 33.99 -2.57
C GLU A 36 -3.37 32.52 -2.87
N SER A 37 -4.20 31.64 -2.33
CA SER A 37 -4.10 30.20 -2.61
C SER A 37 -5.11 29.80 -3.68
N THR A 38 -4.62 29.43 -4.85
CA THR A 38 -5.44 28.79 -5.88
C THR A 38 -5.69 27.35 -5.46
N THR A 39 -6.88 27.06 -4.93
CA THR A 39 -7.28 25.69 -4.62
C THR A 39 -7.85 25.04 -5.88
N TYR A 40 -7.10 24.09 -6.45
CA TYR A 40 -7.61 23.28 -7.55
C TYR A 40 -8.60 22.26 -6.98
N GLN A 41 -9.86 22.30 -7.44
CA GLN A 41 -10.79 21.19 -7.20
C GLN A 41 -10.26 19.96 -7.95
N THR A 42 -9.72 19.00 -7.21
CA THR A 42 -8.97 17.86 -7.77
C THR A 42 -9.83 16.83 -8.48
N SER A 43 -11.16 16.94 -8.42
CA SER A 43 -12.05 15.96 -9.05
C SER A 43 -13.00 16.62 -10.04
N ILE A 44 -12.66 16.51 -11.32
CA ILE A 44 -13.64 16.67 -12.39
C ILE A 44 -14.68 15.55 -12.18
N PRO A 45 -15.98 15.87 -12.02
CA PRO A 45 -17.01 14.86 -11.86
C PRO A 45 -17.19 14.10 -13.17
N ILE A 46 -16.81 12.82 -13.20
CA ILE A 46 -16.99 11.95 -14.36
C ILE A 46 -18.44 11.42 -14.34
N SER A 47 -19.16 11.62 -15.43
CA SER A 47 -20.53 11.12 -15.59
C SER A 47 -20.57 9.59 -15.66
N SER A 48 -21.71 9.01 -15.29
CA SER A 48 -21.92 7.55 -15.35
C SER A 48 -21.74 7.02 -16.77
N ASP A 49 -22.21 7.77 -17.77
CA ASP A 49 -22.36 7.27 -19.14
C ASP A 49 -21.01 7.20 -19.83
N VAL A 50 -20.20 8.24 -19.68
CA VAL A 50 -18.80 8.26 -20.14
C VAL A 50 -18.00 7.13 -19.50
N LEU A 51 -18.24 6.85 -18.22
CA LEU A 51 -17.54 5.78 -17.52
C LEU A 51 -17.97 4.39 -18.02
N LYS A 52 -19.25 4.19 -18.35
CA LYS A 52 -19.77 2.94 -18.95
C LYS A 52 -19.20 2.72 -20.34
N GLU A 53 -19.23 3.74 -21.20
CA GLU A 53 -18.70 3.70 -22.55
C GLU A 53 -17.20 3.31 -22.54
N LYS A 54 -16.39 4.02 -21.74
CA LYS A 54 -14.95 3.75 -21.65
C LYS A 54 -14.62 2.38 -21.04
N TYR A 55 -15.39 1.94 -20.03
CA TYR A 55 -15.09 0.72 -19.28
C TYR A 55 -15.64 -0.56 -19.93
N LEU A 56 -16.89 -0.52 -20.43
CA LEU A 56 -17.59 -1.69 -20.98
C LEU A 56 -17.41 -1.80 -22.50
N GLU A 57 -17.59 -0.70 -23.23
CA GLU A 57 -17.54 -0.72 -24.71
C GLU A 57 -16.09 -0.70 -25.18
N ASN A 58 -15.32 0.28 -24.73
CA ASN A 58 -13.91 0.45 -25.10
C ASN A 58 -12.96 -0.48 -24.33
N LYS A 59 -13.43 -1.18 -23.30
CA LYS A 59 -12.68 -2.14 -22.46
C LYS A 59 -11.38 -1.57 -21.88
N LEU A 60 -11.30 -0.26 -21.68
CA LEU A 60 -10.11 0.39 -21.13
C LEU A 60 -9.87 -0.03 -19.67
N SER A 61 -8.59 -0.13 -19.29
CA SER A 61 -8.29 -0.43 -17.89
C SER A 61 -8.60 0.80 -17.03
N MET A 62 -8.93 0.58 -15.74
CA MET A 62 -9.11 1.68 -14.78
C MET A 62 -7.88 2.62 -14.70
N ARG A 63 -6.67 2.14 -15.04
CA ARG A 63 -5.46 2.99 -15.09
C ARG A 63 -5.44 3.87 -16.33
N ASP A 64 -5.94 3.39 -17.46
CA ASP A 64 -5.96 4.15 -18.70
C ASP A 64 -7.02 5.25 -18.62
N ILE A 65 -8.22 4.91 -18.11
CA ILE A 65 -9.27 5.88 -17.78
C ILE A 65 -8.72 6.94 -16.81
N ALA A 66 -8.03 6.51 -15.75
CA ALA A 66 -7.40 7.42 -14.81
C ALA A 66 -6.39 8.38 -15.48
N ARG A 67 -5.62 7.90 -16.45
CA ARG A 67 -4.66 8.72 -17.20
C ARG A 67 -5.36 9.72 -18.12
N GLU A 68 -6.44 9.31 -18.78
CA GLU A 68 -7.22 10.16 -19.69
C GLU A 68 -7.90 11.31 -18.93
N PHE A 69 -8.46 11.04 -17.76
CA PHE A 69 -9.15 12.04 -16.93
C PHE A 69 -8.25 12.68 -15.85
N SER A 70 -6.94 12.43 -15.89
CA SER A 70 -5.96 12.89 -14.87
C SER A 70 -6.41 12.64 -13.42
N CYS A 71 -7.08 11.52 -13.19
CA CYS A 71 -7.65 11.13 -11.91
C CYS A 71 -6.86 9.98 -11.28
N SER A 72 -7.04 9.76 -9.98
CA SER A 72 -6.50 8.55 -9.35
C SER A 72 -7.29 7.30 -9.76
N LYS A 73 -6.60 6.18 -9.97
CA LYS A 73 -7.24 4.87 -10.22
C LYS A 73 -8.24 4.48 -9.12
N THR A 74 -7.94 4.86 -7.87
CA THR A 74 -8.82 4.62 -6.72
C THR A 74 -10.12 5.40 -6.83
N LEU A 75 -10.09 6.64 -7.32
CA LEU A 75 -11.29 7.43 -7.62
C LEU A 75 -12.13 6.77 -8.73
N VAL A 76 -11.51 6.36 -9.84
CA VAL A 76 -12.21 5.63 -10.92
C VAL A 76 -12.92 4.38 -10.37
N ARG A 77 -12.25 3.61 -9.52
CA ARG A 77 -12.86 2.45 -8.85
C ARG A 77 -14.04 2.85 -7.95
N LYS A 78 -13.90 3.92 -7.15
CA LYS A 78 -14.98 4.43 -6.30
C LYS A 78 -16.19 4.84 -7.14
N LEU A 79 -15.98 5.50 -8.28
CA LEU A 79 -17.06 5.90 -9.19
C LEU A 79 -17.75 4.69 -9.84
N LEU A 80 -16.99 3.69 -10.30
CA LEU A 80 -17.57 2.45 -10.82
C LEU A 80 -18.48 1.77 -9.80
N LEU A 81 -18.05 1.70 -8.53
CA LEU A 81 -18.87 1.16 -7.43
C LEU A 81 -20.09 2.04 -7.13
N LYS A 82 -19.92 3.37 -7.12
CA LYS A 82 -21.00 4.34 -6.89
C LYS A 82 -22.10 4.22 -7.96
N TYR A 83 -21.72 4.02 -9.22
CA TYR A 83 -22.63 3.83 -10.34
C TYR A 83 -23.06 2.38 -10.56
N GLN A 84 -22.72 1.46 -9.64
CA GLN A 84 -23.07 0.04 -9.69
C GLN A 84 -22.61 -0.67 -10.98
N ILE A 85 -21.49 -0.24 -11.56
CA ILE A 85 -20.89 -0.87 -12.74
C ILE A 85 -20.06 -2.07 -12.25
N PRO A 86 -20.30 -3.28 -12.79
CA PRO A 86 -19.61 -4.49 -12.33
C PRO A 86 -18.11 -4.38 -12.60
N LEU A 87 -17.30 -4.63 -11.58
CA LEU A 87 -15.85 -4.64 -11.72
C LEU A 87 -15.40 -5.92 -12.42
N LYS A 88 -14.44 -5.78 -13.34
CA LYS A 88 -13.72 -6.91 -13.94
C LYS A 88 -13.11 -7.78 -12.86
N GLU A 89 -13.27 -9.09 -13.01
CA GLU A 89 -12.64 -10.06 -12.12
C GLU A 89 -11.13 -9.77 -12.04
N PRO A 90 -10.53 -9.84 -10.84
CA PRO A 90 -9.09 -9.73 -10.74
C PRO A 90 -8.47 -10.79 -11.64
N SER A 91 -7.48 -10.40 -12.45
CA SER A 91 -6.77 -11.39 -13.25
C SER A 91 -6.26 -12.47 -12.31
N LYS A 92 -6.60 -13.73 -12.60
CA LYS A 92 -6.07 -14.85 -11.82
C LYS A 92 -4.56 -14.71 -11.86
N TYR A 93 -3.93 -14.48 -10.71
CA TYR A 93 -2.48 -14.52 -10.62
C TYR A 93 -2.06 -15.90 -11.14
N HIS A 94 -1.45 -15.95 -12.33
CA HIS A 94 -0.83 -17.16 -12.80
C HIS A 94 0.33 -17.43 -11.84
N LYS A 95 0.08 -18.22 -10.79
CA LYS A 95 1.14 -18.77 -9.95
C LYS A 95 2.00 -19.58 -10.91
N ASP A 96 3.14 -19.02 -11.30
CA ASP A 96 4.03 -19.64 -12.26
C ASP A 96 4.57 -20.94 -11.65
N HIS A 97 3.88 -22.05 -11.93
CA HIS A 97 4.21 -23.39 -11.42
C HIS A 97 5.58 -23.87 -11.94
N SER A 98 6.15 -23.23 -12.97
CA SER A 98 7.50 -23.53 -13.44
C SER A 98 8.58 -23.14 -12.43
N ARG A 99 8.26 -22.27 -11.47
CA ARG A 99 9.16 -21.87 -10.37
C ARG A 99 9.12 -22.82 -9.18
N LEU A 100 8.23 -23.80 -9.15
CA LEU A 100 8.18 -24.80 -8.08
C LEU A 100 9.47 -25.65 -8.03
N PHE A 101 9.86 -26.05 -6.83
CA PHE A 101 10.98 -26.98 -6.62
C PHE A 101 10.61 -28.36 -7.19
N GLY A 102 11.53 -29.00 -7.89
CA GLY A 102 11.34 -30.24 -8.66
C GLY A 102 11.11 -30.00 -10.16
N LYS A 103 10.77 -28.78 -10.58
CA LYS A 103 10.52 -28.44 -12.00
C LYS A 103 11.53 -27.39 -12.47
N ARG A 104 11.92 -27.44 -13.74
CA ARG A 104 12.70 -26.39 -14.42
C ARG A 104 12.06 -26.06 -15.76
N LYS A 105 12.29 -24.86 -16.27
CA LYS A 105 11.78 -24.44 -17.59
C LYS A 105 12.85 -24.71 -18.64
N VAL A 106 12.52 -25.51 -19.66
CA VAL A 106 13.38 -25.78 -20.83
C VAL A 106 12.51 -25.58 -22.08
N ASN A 107 12.94 -24.73 -23.01
CA ASN A 107 12.20 -24.42 -24.24
C ASN A 107 10.73 -24.05 -24.01
N GLY A 108 10.46 -23.21 -23.00
CA GLY A 108 9.09 -22.78 -22.67
C GLY A 108 8.26 -23.78 -21.86
N LYS A 109 8.65 -25.06 -21.82
CA LYS A 109 7.91 -26.14 -21.14
C LYS A 109 8.50 -26.44 -19.75
N ALA A 110 7.65 -26.86 -18.82
CA ALA A 110 8.08 -27.31 -17.50
C ALA A 110 8.54 -28.78 -17.56
N VAL A 111 9.80 -29.02 -17.26
CA VAL A 111 10.45 -30.35 -17.26
C VAL A 111 10.90 -30.69 -15.84
N ASP A 112 10.85 -31.97 -15.47
CA ASP A 112 11.31 -32.44 -14.18
C ASP A 112 12.82 -32.34 -14.00
N ASN A 113 13.24 -31.89 -12.82
CA ASN A 113 14.65 -31.86 -12.42
C ASN A 113 14.95 -33.02 -11.47
N LYS A 114 15.65 -34.05 -11.99
CA LYS A 114 15.99 -35.28 -11.25
C LYS A 114 16.69 -35.00 -9.91
N LYS A 115 17.58 -34.00 -9.84
CA LYS A 115 18.32 -33.66 -8.61
C LYS A 115 17.37 -33.14 -7.52
N GLU A 116 16.47 -32.23 -7.90
CA GLU A 116 15.49 -31.66 -6.98
C GLU A 116 14.44 -32.68 -6.55
N LEU A 117 14.06 -33.62 -7.44
CA LEU A 117 13.16 -34.71 -7.11
C LEU A 117 13.72 -35.64 -6.03
N ARG A 118 15.02 -35.99 -6.09
CA ARG A 118 15.67 -36.76 -5.02
C ARG A 118 15.60 -36.04 -3.66
N VAL A 119 15.73 -34.72 -3.66
CA VAL A 119 15.61 -33.92 -2.42
C VAL A 119 14.16 -33.90 -1.92
N ILE A 120 13.16 -33.92 -2.82
CA ILE A 120 11.76 -34.05 -2.42
C ILE A 120 11.51 -35.42 -1.79
N GLU A 121 12.08 -36.49 -2.34
CA GLU A 121 11.99 -37.84 -1.77
C GLU A 121 12.61 -37.91 -0.37
N THR A 122 13.78 -37.29 -0.16
CA THR A 122 14.41 -37.24 1.17
C THR A 122 13.58 -36.43 2.16
N ILE A 123 12.98 -35.31 1.74
CA ILE A 123 12.03 -34.53 2.55
C ILE A 123 10.81 -35.39 2.95
N LYS A 124 10.25 -36.16 2.01
CA LYS A 124 9.13 -37.06 2.29
C LYS A 124 9.52 -38.14 3.28
N LYS A 125 10.71 -38.73 3.13
CA LYS A 125 11.25 -39.74 4.06
C LYS A 125 11.40 -39.17 5.47
N MET A 126 12.10 -38.06 5.62
CA MET A 126 12.29 -37.38 6.91
C MET A 126 10.96 -37.00 7.57
N HIS A 127 9.96 -36.58 6.78
CA HIS A 127 8.66 -36.24 7.34
C HIS A 127 7.89 -37.48 7.81
N LYS A 128 7.96 -38.60 7.09
CA LYS A 128 7.38 -39.89 7.52
C LYS A 128 8.03 -40.41 8.80
N GLU A 129 9.31 -40.12 9.01
CA GLU A 129 10.03 -40.40 10.27
C GLU A 129 9.58 -39.49 11.43
N GLY A 130 8.65 -38.56 11.20
CA GLY A 130 8.08 -37.67 12.21
C GLY A 130 8.82 -36.35 12.39
N LEU A 131 9.83 -36.05 11.56
CA LEU A 131 10.55 -34.78 11.64
C LEU A 131 9.64 -33.61 11.21
N GLY A 132 9.61 -32.58 12.05
CA GLY A 132 8.91 -31.33 11.73
C GLY A 132 9.63 -30.53 10.64
N ALA A 133 8.88 -29.72 9.87
CA ALA A 133 9.42 -28.98 8.72
C ALA A 133 10.62 -28.06 9.04
N ARG A 134 10.69 -27.51 10.27
CA ARG A 134 11.85 -26.72 10.73
C ARG A 134 13.09 -27.58 10.95
N ALA A 135 12.93 -28.78 11.51
CA ALA A 135 14.04 -29.71 11.69
C ALA A 135 14.57 -30.16 10.33
N ILE A 136 13.67 -30.52 9.40
CA ILE A 136 14.02 -30.89 8.02
C ILE A 136 14.78 -29.75 7.32
N ALA A 137 14.35 -28.50 7.44
CA ALA A 137 15.06 -27.39 6.82
C ALA A 137 16.50 -27.24 7.36
N ARG A 138 16.68 -27.37 8.68
CA ARG A 138 18.01 -27.35 9.31
C ARG A 138 18.90 -28.50 8.83
N THR A 139 18.36 -29.73 8.76
CA THR A 139 19.15 -30.87 8.28
C THR A 139 19.58 -30.70 6.82
N LEU A 140 18.71 -30.18 5.95
CA LEU A 140 19.06 -29.87 4.55
C LEU A 140 20.16 -28.81 4.44
N GLU A 141 20.15 -27.81 5.33
CA GLU A 141 21.18 -26.78 5.40
C GLU A 141 22.50 -27.33 5.94
N THR A 142 22.48 -28.18 6.98
CA THR A 142 23.65 -28.91 7.49
C THR A 142 24.28 -29.78 6.41
N MET A 143 23.47 -30.46 5.61
CA MET A 143 23.93 -31.27 4.47
C MET A 143 24.39 -30.42 3.26
N LYS A 144 24.32 -29.08 3.34
CA LYS A 144 24.67 -28.13 2.27
C LYS A 144 23.94 -28.39 0.95
N ILE A 145 22.70 -28.87 1.02
CA ILE A 145 21.88 -29.11 -0.18
C ILE A 145 21.39 -27.75 -0.71
N PRO A 146 21.70 -27.37 -1.96
CA PRO A 146 21.33 -26.06 -2.48
C PRO A 146 19.82 -25.95 -2.77
N THR A 147 19.27 -24.76 -2.56
CA THR A 147 17.92 -24.40 -3.02
C THR A 147 17.92 -24.02 -4.51
N LYS A 148 16.73 -23.86 -5.11
CA LYS A 148 16.57 -23.54 -6.55
C LYS A 148 17.30 -22.27 -7.02
N LYS A 149 17.51 -21.30 -6.13
CA LYS A 149 18.25 -20.05 -6.42
C LYS A 149 19.68 -20.05 -5.87
N GLN A 150 20.26 -21.22 -5.60
CA GLN A 150 21.67 -21.45 -5.22
C GLN A 150 22.29 -20.33 -4.37
N GLY A 151 22.33 -20.51 -3.04
CA GLY A 151 22.98 -19.55 -2.12
C GLY A 151 22.07 -19.02 -1.01
N LYS A 152 20.75 -19.25 -1.10
CA LYS A 152 19.84 -19.06 0.03
C LYS A 152 19.62 -20.37 0.77
N GLY A 153 19.71 -20.33 2.11
CA GLY A 153 19.43 -21.46 2.98
C GLY A 153 17.99 -21.97 2.88
N TRP A 154 17.74 -23.17 3.41
CA TRP A 154 16.42 -23.76 3.39
C TRP A 154 15.51 -23.10 4.41
N HIS A 155 14.50 -22.37 3.94
CA HIS A 155 13.46 -21.85 4.82
C HIS A 155 12.38 -22.92 5.06
N HIS A 156 11.97 -23.12 6.31
CA HIS A 156 10.96 -24.13 6.68
C HIS A 156 9.63 -24.01 5.89
N HIS A 157 9.25 -22.79 5.48
CA HIS A 157 8.06 -22.58 4.65
C HIS A 157 8.17 -23.23 3.26
N MET A 158 9.38 -23.35 2.70
CA MET A 158 9.59 -24.06 1.44
C MET A 158 9.30 -25.56 1.62
N VAL A 159 9.78 -26.15 2.71
CA VAL A 159 9.50 -27.55 3.07
C VAL A 159 8.00 -27.77 3.25
N ILE A 160 7.32 -26.87 3.97
CA ILE A 160 5.86 -26.92 4.13
C ILE A 160 5.16 -26.86 2.77
N THR A 161 5.60 -25.97 1.87
CA THR A 161 4.99 -25.83 0.54
C THR A 161 5.15 -27.12 -0.28
N ILE A 162 6.32 -27.76 -0.22
CA ILE A 162 6.56 -29.06 -0.84
C ILE A 162 5.63 -30.11 -0.22
N LEU A 163 5.60 -30.25 1.10
CA LEU A 163 4.78 -31.27 1.76
C LEU A 163 3.28 -31.07 1.55
N LYS A 164 2.79 -29.82 1.53
CA LYS A 164 1.40 -29.47 1.19
C LYS A 164 1.05 -29.91 -0.22
N ARG A 165 1.95 -29.67 -1.18
CA ARG A 165 1.77 -30.10 -2.58
C ARG A 165 1.71 -31.62 -2.68
N GLU A 166 2.54 -32.32 -1.91
CA GLU A 166 2.58 -33.79 -1.87
C GLU A 166 1.44 -34.40 -1.02
N GLY A 167 0.56 -33.59 -0.43
CA GLY A 167 -0.58 -34.05 0.37
C GLY A 167 -0.22 -34.59 1.76
N LEU A 168 1.03 -34.43 2.23
CA LEU A 168 1.50 -35.00 3.50
C LEU A 168 1.40 -34.02 4.67
N TYR A 169 1.09 -32.75 4.43
CA TYR A 169 1.03 -31.73 5.46
C TYR A 169 -0.32 -31.04 5.51
N VAL A 170 -1.03 -31.25 6.61
CA VAL A 170 -2.27 -30.52 6.92
C VAL A 170 -1.89 -29.21 7.61
N SER A 171 -2.35 -28.09 7.07
CA SER A 171 -2.22 -26.81 7.78
C SER A 171 -3.15 -26.82 8.98
N ILE A 172 -2.60 -27.07 10.16
CA ILE A 172 -3.27 -26.71 11.41
C ILE A 172 -3.20 -25.19 11.47
N CYS A 173 -4.24 -24.51 10.95
CA CYS A 173 -4.45 -23.12 11.25
C CYS A 173 -4.64 -23.05 12.77
N LYS A 174 -3.69 -22.45 13.50
CA LYS A 174 -3.96 -22.10 14.88
C LYS A 174 -5.18 -21.18 14.86
N PRO A 175 -6.29 -21.51 15.53
CA PRO A 175 -7.39 -20.57 15.69
C PRO A 175 -6.81 -19.29 16.29
N GLY A 176 -7.24 -18.15 15.74
CA GLY A 176 -6.51 -16.89 15.78
C GLY A 176 -5.97 -16.49 17.15
N ARG A 177 -4.80 -15.85 17.11
CA ARG A 177 -4.39 -14.90 18.16
C ARG A 177 -5.45 -13.80 18.15
N LYS A 178 -6.49 -13.94 18.98
CA LYS A 178 -7.34 -12.82 19.34
C LYS A 178 -6.47 -11.89 20.18
N GLU A 179 -6.23 -10.72 19.58
CA GLU A 179 -5.78 -9.43 20.12
C GLU A 179 -4.50 -9.44 20.98
#